data_AF-A0A1N7UT40-F1
#
_entry.id   AF-A0A1N7UT40-F1
#
_cell.length_a   1.000
_cell.length_b   1.000
_cell.length_c   1.000
_cell.angle_alpha   90.00
_cell.angle_beta   90.00
_cell.angle_gamma   90.00
#
_symmetry.space_group_name_H-M   'P 1'
#
loop_
_entity.id
_entity.type
_entity.pdbx_description
1 polymer ?
#
loop_
_entity_poly.entity_id
_entity_poly.type
_entity_poly.pdbx_seq_one_letter_code
_entity_poly.pdbx_strand_id
1 'polypeptide(L)'
;MMPLLLALLLSILPFRGWAEECPDTARAQVNTLTEQIRLWDDSYHRLNQSPVSDELYDQAHQRLTHWRRCFPESPPKPDNPLASSRGTLRHPIAHTGLEKLLDEQAVGAWLSTRQDVWIQPKVDGVAVTLVYRQGRLRQVISRGDGLMGHDWSASARRIPGIVQQLPEPIDLVLQGELYWHLDDHVQSANGGLNARSKVAGLMNRLELSDADAAGIGLFVWAWPEGPGSFTERLAALARWGFTDSRRYSQPIRDIAEATHWRAYWYNHPLPFASDGVVLHQAQRPPARRWKASEPYWAVAWKYPAAKALALVRNVRFKIGRTGRITPMLELEPVQLDDRQISRVSAGSLKRWQTLDIRPGDQVSISLAGQVIPRLDEVILRNAHRADLAAPDPRDFHALSCWQLDPGCEEQLLARLTWLSGNQGLALPHIGRETWNVLIQAGLIASFLDWLTLDVAELANIEGFGDSSRTRVLESLNSARQRSFAQWLKALGVPPAARNNLEGDWQTLVARDTQAWLAIDGIGPGRAAQLSAFFRDPQVQALADTLRVAGIDGF
;
A
#
# COMPACT_ATOMS: atom_id res chain seq x y z
N MET A 1 33.12 21.70 -49.51
CA MET A 1 32.83 22.49 -48.28
C MET A 1 31.45 22.11 -47.76
N MET A 2 31.32 20.90 -47.22
CA MET A 2 30.07 20.39 -46.62
C MET A 2 30.32 19.20 -45.68
N PRO A 3 31.29 19.27 -44.73
CA PRO A 3 31.19 18.41 -43.56
C PRO A 3 31.45 19.11 -42.21
N LEU A 4 31.59 20.44 -42.16
CA LEU A 4 31.87 21.14 -40.89
C LEU A 4 30.62 21.66 -40.15
N LEU A 5 29.45 21.67 -40.80
CA LEU A 5 28.20 22.18 -40.21
C LEU A 5 27.37 21.13 -39.46
N LEU A 6 27.67 19.83 -39.61
CA LEU A 6 26.96 18.78 -38.88
C LEU A 6 27.51 18.54 -37.46
N ALA A 7 28.76 18.90 -37.19
CA ALA A 7 29.39 18.69 -35.89
C ALA A 7 28.98 19.74 -34.83
N LEU A 8 28.48 20.91 -35.26
CA LEU A 8 28.07 21.99 -34.34
C LEU A 8 26.61 21.90 -33.90
N LEU A 9 25.79 21.05 -34.52
CA LEU A 9 24.37 20.86 -34.18
C LEU A 9 24.13 19.73 -33.15
N LEU A 10 25.15 18.92 -32.85
CA LEU A 10 25.07 17.83 -31.86
C LEU A 10 25.53 18.25 -30.45
N SER A 11 25.97 19.50 -30.25
CA SER A 11 26.42 20.02 -28.95
C SER A 11 25.36 20.84 -28.19
N ILE A 12 24.13 20.92 -28.69
CA ILE A 12 23.00 21.61 -28.05
C ILE A 12 21.81 20.66 -27.80
N LEU A 13 22.09 19.39 -27.53
CA LEU A 13 21.11 18.57 -26.82
C LEU A 13 21.25 18.93 -25.34
N PRO A 14 20.23 19.56 -24.71
CA PRO A 14 20.24 19.63 -23.26
C PRO A 14 20.21 18.18 -22.81
N PHE A 15 21.27 17.74 -22.13
CA PHE A 15 21.14 16.63 -21.22
C PHE A 15 19.96 17.00 -20.31
N ARG A 16 18.78 16.45 -20.59
CA ARG A 16 17.79 16.23 -19.55
C ARG A 16 18.44 15.19 -18.65
N GLY A 17 19.37 15.64 -17.80
CA GLY A 17 19.63 14.97 -16.56
C GLY A 17 18.27 14.87 -15.90
N TRP A 18 17.82 13.65 -15.65
CA TRP A 18 16.67 13.41 -14.81
C TRP A 18 17.13 13.86 -13.43
N ALA A 19 17.06 15.16 -13.16
CA ALA A 19 17.12 15.67 -11.81
C ALA A 19 15.91 15.03 -11.14
N GLU A 20 16.17 14.00 -10.33
CA GLU A 20 15.24 13.51 -9.34
C GLU A 20 14.61 14.74 -8.67
N GLU A 21 13.33 15.00 -8.94
CA GLU A 21 12.66 16.22 -8.50
C GLU A 21 12.67 16.26 -6.97
N CYS A 22 13.48 17.14 -6.40
CA CYS A 22 13.54 17.35 -4.96
C CYS A 22 12.25 18.07 -4.51
N PRO A 23 11.40 17.44 -3.68
CA PRO A 23 10.16 18.08 -3.26
C PRO A 23 10.43 19.31 -2.39
N ASP A 24 9.73 20.43 -2.62
CA ASP A 24 9.88 21.66 -1.80
C ASP A 24 9.63 21.40 -0.31
N THR A 25 8.73 20.45 0.00
CA THR A 25 8.41 20.03 1.38
C THR A 25 9.53 19.23 2.04
N ALA A 26 10.44 18.62 1.26
CA ALA A 26 11.47 17.74 1.80
C ALA A 26 12.44 18.50 2.74
N ARG A 27 12.75 19.77 2.44
CA ARG A 27 13.63 20.58 3.30
C ARG A 27 13.05 20.80 4.70
N ALA A 28 11.73 20.98 4.78
CA ALA A 28 11.04 21.16 6.07
C ALA A 28 10.88 19.84 6.85
N GLN A 29 10.92 18.68 6.17
CA GLN A 29 10.61 17.38 6.77
C GLN A 29 11.81 16.48 7.04
N VAL A 30 12.99 16.74 6.45
CA VAL A 30 14.20 15.91 6.61
C VAL A 30 14.58 15.70 8.08
N ASN A 31 14.51 16.76 8.89
CA ASN A 31 14.87 16.68 10.31
C ASN A 31 13.86 15.84 11.10
N THR A 32 12.56 16.04 10.84
CA THR A 32 11.49 15.27 11.47
C THR A 32 11.59 13.78 11.11
N LEU A 33 11.85 13.45 9.85
CA LEU A 33 12.04 12.06 9.41
C LEU A 33 13.30 11.44 10.02
N THR A 34 14.40 12.19 10.11
CA THR A 34 15.65 11.74 10.76
C THR A 34 15.40 11.39 12.22
N GLU A 35 14.73 12.26 12.98
CA GLU A 35 14.44 12.02 14.39
C GLU A 35 13.46 10.85 14.57
N GLN A 36 12.45 10.72 13.70
CA GLN A 36 11.52 9.60 13.76
C GLN A 36 12.21 8.25 13.53
N ILE A 37 13.11 8.17 12.54
CA ILE A 37 13.93 6.99 12.28
C ILE A 37 14.80 6.66 13.52
N ARG A 38 15.44 7.67 14.12
CA ARG A 38 16.25 7.49 15.33
C ARG A 38 15.42 6.90 16.49
N LEU A 39 14.17 7.31 16.65
CA LEU A 39 13.25 6.77 17.66
C LEU A 39 12.83 5.33 17.34
N TRP A 40 12.65 4.98 16.06
CA TRP A 40 12.38 3.61 15.64
C TRP A 40 13.59 2.70 15.88
N ASP A 41 14.80 3.17 15.55
CA ASP A 41 16.05 2.44 15.82
C ASP A 41 16.19 2.11 17.30
N ASP A 42 15.96 3.11 18.15
CA ASP A 42 16.04 2.95 19.60
C ASP A 42 14.97 1.99 20.15
N SER A 43 13.75 2.09 19.64
CA SER A 43 12.66 1.15 20.01
C SER A 43 12.98 -0.28 19.57
N TYR A 44 13.54 -0.44 18.38
CA TYR A 44 13.88 -1.74 17.82
C TYR A 44 15.04 -2.38 18.59
N HIS A 45 16.17 -1.65 18.73
CA HIS A 45 17.40 -2.20 19.29
C HIS A 45 17.41 -2.29 20.82
N ARG A 46 16.84 -1.30 21.52
CA ARG A 46 16.87 -1.26 22.99
C ARG A 46 15.59 -1.82 23.60
N LEU A 47 14.42 -1.50 23.04
CA LEU A 47 13.13 -1.89 23.61
C LEU A 47 12.58 -3.21 23.02
N ASN A 48 13.19 -3.74 21.95
CA ASN A 48 12.70 -4.90 21.18
C ASN A 48 11.23 -4.74 20.72
N GLN A 49 10.86 -3.52 20.35
CA GLN A 49 9.54 -3.18 19.82
C GLN A 49 9.68 -2.66 18.40
N SER A 50 8.83 -3.14 17.49
CA SER A 50 8.75 -2.62 16.12
C SER A 50 7.47 -1.78 15.97
N PRO A 51 7.55 -0.44 16.17
CA PRO A 51 6.37 0.43 16.11
C PRO A 51 5.83 0.65 14.69
N VAL A 52 6.64 0.34 13.67
CA VAL A 52 6.28 0.38 12.26
C VAL A 52 6.73 -0.91 11.58
N SER A 53 6.12 -1.29 10.46
CA SER A 53 6.58 -2.49 9.74
C SER A 53 7.93 -2.26 9.07
N ASP A 54 8.70 -3.32 8.88
CA ASP A 54 10.02 -3.30 8.25
C ASP A 54 9.98 -2.67 6.85
N GLU A 55 8.90 -2.86 6.10
CA GLU A 55 8.73 -2.26 4.77
C GLU A 55 8.53 -0.74 4.85
N LEU A 56 7.80 -0.24 5.84
CA LEU A 56 7.61 1.19 6.05
C LEU A 56 8.90 1.86 6.54
N TYR A 57 9.65 1.17 7.40
CA TYR A 57 10.98 1.61 7.86
C TYR A 57 11.96 1.69 6.68
N ASP A 58 12.05 0.65 5.85
CA ASP A 58 12.92 0.65 4.67
C ASP A 58 12.57 1.80 3.71
N GLN A 59 11.27 2.04 3.47
CA GLN A 59 10.78 3.15 2.64
C GLN A 59 11.11 4.53 3.23
N ALA A 60 10.99 4.68 4.56
CA ALA A 60 11.38 5.90 5.25
C ALA A 60 12.89 6.17 5.12
N HIS A 61 13.74 5.15 5.28
CA HIS A 61 15.19 5.27 5.08
C HIS A 61 15.56 5.63 3.65
N GLN A 62 14.92 4.98 2.67
CA GLN A 62 15.13 5.29 1.25
C GLN A 62 14.75 6.75 0.96
N ARG A 63 13.60 7.20 1.47
CA ARG A 63 13.14 8.59 1.34
C ARG A 63 14.09 9.57 2.00
N LEU A 64 14.56 9.30 3.22
CA LEU A 64 15.54 10.13 3.89
C LEU A 64 16.85 10.23 3.10
N THR A 65 17.32 9.10 2.56
CA THR A 65 18.53 9.05 1.72
C THR A 65 18.38 9.92 0.48
N HIS A 66 17.24 9.79 -0.22
CA HIS A 66 16.92 10.61 -1.38
C HIS A 66 16.83 12.11 -1.01
N TRP A 67 16.11 12.47 0.05
CA TRP A 67 16.02 13.87 0.50
C TRP A 67 17.35 14.46 0.96
N ARG A 68 18.24 13.67 1.59
CA ARG A 68 19.60 14.12 1.95
C ARG A 68 20.46 14.43 0.72
N ARG A 69 20.26 13.73 -0.41
CA ARG A 69 20.93 14.06 -1.68
C ARG A 69 20.47 15.41 -2.23
N CYS A 70 19.21 15.78 -2.00
CA CYS A 70 18.66 17.08 -2.37
C CYS A 70 19.23 18.25 -1.56
N PHE A 71 19.58 18.01 -0.28
CA PHE A 71 20.07 19.04 0.64
C PHE A 71 21.34 18.55 1.37
N PRO A 72 22.49 18.53 0.70
CA PRO A 72 23.74 18.09 1.30
C PRO A 72 24.23 19.12 2.34
N GLU A 73 23.83 18.97 3.60
CA GLU A 73 24.44 19.66 4.74
C GLU A 73 25.48 18.73 5.39
N SER A 74 26.76 18.94 5.03
CA SER A 74 27.91 18.10 5.38
C SER A 74 27.89 16.66 4.81
N PRO A 75 29.06 16.05 4.53
CA PRO A 75 29.09 14.64 4.15
C PRO A 75 28.53 13.82 5.31
N PRO A 76 27.46 13.04 5.08
CA PRO A 76 26.95 12.16 6.12
C PRO A 76 28.09 11.23 6.54
N LYS A 77 28.36 11.12 7.85
CA LYS A 77 29.11 9.96 8.35
C LYS A 77 28.41 8.72 7.79
N PRO A 78 29.13 7.72 7.26
CA PRO A 78 28.49 6.47 6.87
C PRO A 78 27.79 5.92 8.11
N ASP A 79 26.45 6.03 8.11
CA ASP A 79 25.61 5.38 9.11
C ASP A 79 25.84 3.89 8.93
N ASN A 80 26.52 3.25 9.88
CA ASN A 80 26.44 1.82 10.01
C ASN A 80 25.17 1.55 10.84
N PRO A 81 24.04 1.15 10.22
CA PRO A 81 22.79 0.93 10.94
C PRO A 81 22.92 -0.17 12.01
N LEU A 82 23.96 -1.02 11.92
CA LEU A 82 24.22 -2.09 12.88
C LEU A 82 25.19 -1.68 14.01
N ALA A 83 25.69 -0.45 14.03
CA ALA A 83 26.65 0.00 15.04
C ALA A 83 26.11 -0.12 16.47
N SER A 84 24.81 0.10 16.65
CA SER A 84 24.08 -0.05 17.92
C SER A 84 23.99 -1.50 18.41
N SER A 85 24.18 -2.49 17.53
CA SER A 85 24.03 -3.92 17.83
C SER A 85 25.36 -4.62 18.09
N ARG A 86 26.47 -3.87 18.19
CA ARG A 86 27.82 -4.43 18.34
C ARG A 86 28.00 -5.12 19.70
N GLY A 87 28.38 -6.40 19.68
CA GLY A 87 28.74 -7.15 20.88
C GLY A 87 30.26 -7.23 21.12
N THR A 88 30.66 -8.07 22.07
CA THR A 88 32.07 -8.21 22.51
C THR A 88 32.84 -9.33 21.82
N LEU A 89 32.15 -10.29 21.20
CA LEU A 89 32.78 -11.47 20.60
C LEU A 89 33.04 -11.26 19.12
N ARG A 90 34.26 -11.53 18.68
CA ARG A 90 34.64 -11.45 17.27
C ARG A 90 34.15 -12.69 16.51
N HIS A 91 33.54 -12.47 15.35
CA HIS A 91 33.19 -13.56 14.44
C HIS A 91 34.44 -14.18 13.81
N PRO A 92 34.54 -15.52 13.72
CA PRO A 92 35.61 -16.18 12.97
C PRO A 92 35.60 -15.83 11.47
N ILE A 93 34.40 -15.71 10.90
CA ILE A 93 34.14 -15.28 9.52
C ILE A 93 33.15 -14.13 9.58
N ALA A 94 33.43 -13.01 8.90
CA ALA A 94 32.54 -11.85 8.85
C ALA A 94 31.17 -12.23 8.25
N HIS A 95 30.09 -11.65 8.78
CA HIS A 95 28.77 -11.71 8.14
C HIS A 95 28.73 -10.74 6.98
N THR A 96 28.25 -11.19 5.82
CA THR A 96 28.00 -10.33 4.67
C THR A 96 26.59 -9.74 4.72
N GLY A 97 26.38 -8.61 4.03
CA GLY A 97 25.04 -8.11 3.71
C GLY A 97 24.44 -8.81 2.49
N LEU A 98 23.35 -8.24 1.96
CA LEU A 98 22.79 -8.59 0.65
C LEU A 98 22.40 -7.27 -0.03
N GLU A 99 22.87 -7.07 -1.26
CA GLU A 99 22.36 -6.00 -2.11
C GLU A 99 20.88 -6.29 -2.43
N LYS A 100 20.01 -5.28 -2.29
CA LYS A 100 18.58 -5.39 -2.55
C LYS A 100 18.30 -4.99 -4.00
N LEU A 101 17.90 -5.95 -4.83
CA LEU A 101 17.47 -5.68 -6.21
C LEU A 101 15.96 -5.34 -6.22
N LEU A 102 15.61 -4.25 -6.89
CA LEU A 102 14.28 -3.63 -6.81
C LEU A 102 13.23 -4.35 -7.65
N ASP A 103 13.60 -4.83 -8.84
CA ASP A 103 12.68 -5.37 -9.82
C ASP A 103 13.25 -6.57 -10.58
N GLU A 104 12.38 -7.22 -11.37
CA GLU A 104 12.71 -8.38 -12.19
C GLU A 104 13.82 -8.07 -13.21
N GLN A 105 13.84 -6.85 -13.76
CA GLN A 105 14.83 -6.42 -14.74
C GLN A 105 16.25 -6.37 -14.12
N ALA A 106 16.38 -5.83 -12.91
CA ALA A 106 17.63 -5.78 -12.17
C ALA A 106 18.13 -7.19 -11.83
N VAL A 107 17.24 -8.10 -11.44
CA VAL A 107 17.58 -9.51 -11.19
C VAL A 107 18.01 -10.21 -12.49
N GLY A 108 17.30 -10.00 -13.59
CA GLY A 108 17.68 -10.53 -14.90
C GLY A 108 19.06 -10.05 -15.36
N ALA A 109 19.37 -8.77 -15.17
CA ALA A 109 20.69 -8.21 -15.45
C ALA A 109 21.78 -8.85 -14.57
N TRP A 110 21.51 -9.03 -13.26
CA TRP A 110 22.44 -9.69 -12.34
C TRP A 110 22.71 -11.15 -12.73
N LEU A 111 21.67 -11.89 -13.13
CA LEU A 111 21.75 -13.29 -13.59
C LEU A 111 22.53 -13.42 -14.91
N SER A 112 22.40 -12.48 -15.83
CA SER A 112 23.03 -12.55 -17.17
C SER A 112 24.55 -12.69 -17.17
N THR A 113 25.21 -12.32 -16.06
CA THR A 113 26.67 -12.35 -15.91
C THR A 113 27.15 -13.47 -14.98
N ARG A 114 26.26 -14.37 -14.56
CA ARG A 114 26.52 -15.37 -13.52
C ARG A 114 26.04 -16.75 -13.94
N GLN A 115 26.67 -17.76 -13.36
CA GLN A 115 26.35 -19.18 -13.56
C GLN A 115 26.35 -19.91 -12.22
N ASP A 116 25.75 -21.09 -12.19
CA ASP A 116 25.57 -21.94 -11.00
C ASP A 116 24.95 -21.14 -9.85
N VAL A 117 23.80 -20.53 -10.15
CA VAL A 117 23.02 -19.71 -9.22
C VAL A 117 21.96 -20.58 -8.56
N TRP A 118 21.78 -20.33 -7.28
CA TRP A 118 20.78 -20.98 -6.44
C TRP A 118 19.89 -19.92 -5.82
N ILE A 119 18.63 -20.31 -5.60
CA ILE A 119 17.62 -19.48 -4.96
C ILE A 119 17.12 -20.15 -3.68
N GLN A 120 16.88 -19.33 -2.67
CA GLN A 120 16.35 -19.71 -1.36
C GLN A 120 15.32 -18.69 -0.89
N PRO A 121 14.32 -19.07 -0.06
CA PRO A 121 13.49 -18.08 0.62
C PRO A 121 14.37 -17.25 1.56
N LYS A 122 14.17 -15.94 1.57
CA LYS A 122 14.85 -15.05 2.50
C LYS A 122 14.13 -15.12 3.85
N VAL A 123 14.60 -16.03 4.71
CA VAL A 123 14.06 -16.24 6.05
C VAL A 123 14.09 -14.94 6.84
N ASP A 124 12.95 -14.53 7.40
CA ASP A 124 12.84 -13.35 8.23
C ASP A 124 13.14 -13.70 9.70
N GLY A 125 14.37 -13.39 10.12
CA GLY A 125 14.89 -13.78 11.42
C GLY A 125 16.11 -12.96 11.85
N VAL A 126 16.92 -13.55 12.74
CA VAL A 126 18.18 -12.96 13.19
C VAL A 126 19.37 -13.85 12.84
N ALA A 127 20.29 -13.28 12.08
CA ALA A 127 21.51 -13.95 11.67
C ALA A 127 22.42 -14.33 12.85
N VAL A 128 23.03 -15.51 12.75
CA VAL A 128 23.81 -16.16 13.79
C VAL A 128 25.03 -16.88 13.20
N THR A 129 26.12 -16.93 13.97
CA THR A 129 27.28 -17.80 13.70
C THR A 129 27.28 -18.97 14.67
N LEU A 130 27.43 -20.19 14.18
CA LEU A 130 27.63 -21.40 14.98
C LEU A 130 29.06 -21.91 14.80
N VAL A 131 29.77 -22.11 15.91
CA VAL A 131 31.14 -22.61 15.92
C VAL A 131 31.17 -24.01 16.51
N TYR A 132 31.56 -24.98 15.69
CA TYR A 132 31.74 -26.37 16.08
C TYR A 132 33.24 -26.69 16.23
N ARG A 133 33.58 -27.45 17.27
CA ARG A 133 34.92 -28.03 17.45
C ARG A 133 34.78 -29.51 17.75
N GLN A 134 35.46 -30.35 16.98
CA GLN A 134 35.36 -31.81 17.07
C GLN A 134 33.89 -32.28 17.08
N GLY A 135 33.07 -31.65 16.23
CA GLY A 135 31.63 -31.92 16.12
C GLY A 135 30.77 -31.35 17.25
N ARG A 136 31.33 -30.75 18.32
CA ARG A 136 30.55 -30.18 19.44
C ARG A 136 30.28 -28.70 19.25
N LEU A 137 29.05 -28.27 19.51
CA LEU A 137 28.70 -26.84 19.53
C LEU A 137 29.42 -26.13 20.68
N ARG A 138 30.38 -25.27 20.32
CA ARG A 138 31.17 -24.50 21.28
C ARG A 138 30.58 -23.13 21.54
N GLN A 139 30.23 -22.42 20.47
CA GLN A 139 29.85 -21.02 20.57
C GLN A 139 28.76 -20.68 19.55
N VAL A 140 27.83 -19.82 19.96
CA VAL A 140 26.81 -19.23 19.11
C VAL A 140 26.86 -17.73 19.28
N ILE A 141 27.05 -17.00 18.18
CA ILE A 141 27.30 -15.55 18.19
C ILE A 141 26.22 -14.86 17.37
N SER A 142 25.57 -13.83 17.94
CA SER A 142 24.65 -12.98 17.17
C SER A 142 25.39 -12.24 16.05
N ARG A 143 24.69 -11.79 15.00
CA ARG A 143 25.32 -11.01 13.92
C ARG A 143 26.06 -9.76 14.41
N GLY A 144 25.43 -9.00 15.31
CA GLY A 144 25.89 -7.69 15.75
C GLY A 144 26.19 -6.74 14.58
N ASP A 145 27.38 -6.14 14.55
CA ASP A 145 27.82 -5.26 13.45
C ASP A 145 28.37 -6.02 12.23
N GLY A 146 28.30 -7.35 12.26
CA GLY A 146 28.82 -8.26 11.24
C GLY A 146 30.28 -8.68 11.43
N LEU A 147 31.03 -8.00 12.31
CA LEU A 147 32.39 -8.37 12.72
C LEU A 147 32.43 -8.81 14.19
N MET A 148 31.61 -8.19 15.03
CA MET A 148 31.47 -8.49 16.45
C MET A 148 30.00 -8.62 16.84
N GLY A 149 29.70 -9.63 17.65
CA GLY A 149 28.36 -9.96 18.11
C GLY A 149 28.32 -10.36 19.59
N HIS A 150 27.12 -10.68 20.07
CA HIS A 150 26.86 -11.10 21.44
C HIS A 150 26.94 -12.62 21.58
N ASP A 151 27.33 -13.08 22.76
CA ASP A 151 27.29 -14.51 23.07
C ASP A 151 25.84 -14.95 23.29
N TRP A 152 25.36 -15.85 22.42
CA TRP A 152 24.06 -16.47 22.52
C TRP A 152 24.15 -17.96 22.86
N SER A 153 25.33 -18.45 23.25
CA SER A 153 25.58 -19.87 23.48
C SER A 153 24.68 -20.47 24.56
N ALA A 154 24.37 -19.74 25.63
CA ALA A 154 23.49 -20.22 26.70
C ALA A 154 22.06 -20.48 26.19
N SER A 155 21.45 -19.47 25.56
CA SER A 155 20.11 -19.57 24.98
C SER A 155 20.05 -20.59 23.83
N ALA A 156 21.06 -20.59 22.96
CA ALA A 156 21.11 -21.46 21.80
C ALA A 156 21.21 -22.96 22.14
N ARG A 157 21.75 -23.33 23.30
CA ARG A 157 21.76 -24.73 23.77
C ARG A 157 20.36 -25.28 24.06
N ARG A 158 19.37 -24.41 24.31
CA ARG A 158 17.97 -24.80 24.56
C ARG A 158 17.16 -24.96 23.28
N ILE A 159 17.63 -24.43 22.15
CA ILE A 159 16.88 -24.46 20.89
C ILE A 159 16.99 -25.84 20.24
N PRO A 160 15.87 -26.58 20.06
CA PRO A 160 15.91 -27.96 19.54
C PRO A 160 16.50 -28.07 18.13
N GLY A 161 16.27 -27.07 17.27
CA GLY A 161 16.80 -27.04 15.90
C GLY A 161 18.32 -26.86 15.80
N ILE A 162 19.00 -26.55 16.92
CA ILE A 162 20.46 -26.41 16.96
C ILE A 162 21.07 -27.74 17.39
N VAL A 163 21.73 -28.42 16.44
CA VAL A 163 22.40 -29.70 16.67
C VAL A 163 23.59 -29.50 17.59
N GLN A 164 23.52 -30.05 18.82
CA GLN A 164 24.56 -29.85 19.84
C GLN A 164 25.84 -30.66 19.57
N GLN A 165 25.69 -31.84 18.95
CA GLN A 165 26.76 -32.75 18.58
C GLN A 165 26.52 -33.26 17.16
N LEU A 166 27.42 -32.91 16.25
CA LEU A 166 27.42 -33.40 14.87
C LEU A 166 27.83 -34.88 14.84
N PRO A 167 27.35 -35.65 13.84
CA PRO A 167 27.76 -37.04 13.62
C PRO A 167 29.26 -37.25 13.37
N GLU A 168 29.97 -36.21 12.94
CA GLU A 168 31.40 -36.24 12.63
C GLU A 168 32.22 -35.33 13.55
N PRO A 169 33.43 -35.74 13.96
CA PRO A 169 34.33 -34.92 14.76
C PRO A 169 35.06 -33.90 13.86
N ILE A 170 34.32 -32.87 13.42
CA ILE A 170 34.83 -31.83 12.51
C ILE A 170 34.84 -30.45 13.19
N ASP A 171 35.85 -29.65 12.86
CA ASP A 171 35.91 -28.23 13.18
C ASP A 171 35.33 -27.43 12.01
N LEU A 172 34.27 -26.66 12.26
CA LEU A 172 33.65 -25.84 11.22
C LEU A 172 32.88 -24.66 11.80
N VAL A 173 32.63 -23.69 10.93
CA VAL A 173 31.78 -22.53 11.20
C VAL A 173 30.59 -22.59 10.26
N LEU A 174 29.39 -22.43 10.80
CA LEU A 174 28.16 -22.23 10.04
C LEU A 174 27.64 -20.83 10.29
N GLN A 175 26.99 -20.27 9.29
CA GLN A 175 26.18 -19.07 9.43
C GLN A 175 24.75 -19.41 9.02
N GLY A 176 23.79 -18.91 9.79
CA GLY A 176 22.39 -19.21 9.64
C GLY A 176 21.50 -18.09 10.16
N GLU A 177 20.21 -18.33 10.13
CA GLU A 177 19.16 -17.42 10.61
C GLU A 177 18.34 -18.14 11.68
N LEU A 178 18.19 -17.54 12.86
CA LEU A 178 17.20 -17.97 13.85
C LEU A 178 15.87 -17.30 13.51
N TYR A 179 14.81 -18.08 13.41
CA TYR A 179 13.48 -17.59 13.04
C TYR A 179 12.41 -18.08 14.00
N TRP A 180 11.28 -17.39 14.06
CA TRP A 180 10.13 -17.85 14.84
C TRP A 180 9.33 -18.85 14.01
N HIS A 181 9.07 -20.04 14.56
CA HIS A 181 8.29 -21.07 13.89
C HIS A 181 6.85 -20.61 13.72
N LEU A 182 6.35 -20.70 12.49
CA LEU A 182 4.97 -20.37 12.13
C LEU A 182 4.36 -21.56 11.40
N ASP A 183 3.23 -22.06 11.89
CA ASP A 183 2.51 -23.14 11.25
C ASP A 183 1.72 -22.61 10.05
N ASP A 184 1.86 -23.29 8.91
CA ASP A 184 1.16 -23.01 7.65
C ASP A 184 1.17 -21.54 7.18
N HIS A 185 2.27 -20.81 7.44
CA HIS A 185 2.37 -19.38 7.15
C HIS A 185 2.47 -19.09 5.65
N VAL A 186 1.54 -18.28 5.12
CA VAL A 186 1.54 -17.84 3.73
C VAL A 186 1.84 -16.34 3.68
N GLN A 187 3.02 -15.98 3.17
CA GLN A 187 3.50 -14.60 3.22
C GLN A 187 2.54 -13.59 2.56
N SER A 188 1.95 -13.94 1.41
CA SER A 188 1.02 -13.07 0.69
C SER A 188 -0.31 -12.81 1.42
N ALA A 189 -0.67 -13.67 2.37
CA ALA A 189 -1.90 -13.55 3.17
C ALA A 189 -1.63 -13.00 4.58
N ASN A 190 -0.50 -13.39 5.18
CA ASN A 190 -0.23 -13.16 6.61
C ASN A 190 0.80 -12.03 6.88
N GLY A 191 1.68 -11.70 5.93
CA GLY A 191 2.75 -10.70 6.12
C GLY A 191 3.86 -11.14 7.07
N GLY A 192 4.74 -10.22 7.52
CA GLY A 192 5.93 -10.55 8.34
C GLY A 192 5.68 -10.84 9.83
N LEU A 193 4.48 -10.54 10.37
CA LEU A 193 4.06 -10.79 11.76
C LEU A 193 5.05 -10.36 12.88
N ASN A 194 6.01 -9.46 12.60
CA ASN A 194 7.11 -9.08 13.51
C ASN A 194 7.90 -10.29 14.06
N ALA A 195 7.98 -11.39 13.30
CA ALA A 195 8.60 -12.66 13.71
C ALA A 195 10.07 -12.48 14.11
N ARG A 196 10.82 -11.71 13.32
CA ARG A 196 12.22 -11.37 13.59
C ARG A 196 12.45 -10.68 14.93
N SER A 197 11.67 -9.64 15.24
CA SER A 197 11.77 -8.88 16.49
C SER A 197 11.51 -9.76 17.70
N LYS A 198 10.58 -10.71 17.58
CA LYS A 198 10.31 -11.70 18.63
C LYS A 198 11.54 -12.56 18.93
N VAL A 199 12.19 -13.13 17.91
CA VAL A 199 13.40 -13.94 18.11
C VAL A 199 14.53 -13.10 18.70
N ALA A 200 14.76 -11.89 18.18
CA ALA A 200 15.78 -10.98 18.70
C ALA A 200 15.58 -10.71 20.21
N GLY A 201 14.34 -10.39 20.60
CA GLY A 201 13.98 -10.13 21.98
C GLY A 201 14.15 -11.36 22.88
N LEU A 202 13.79 -12.55 22.41
CA LEU A 202 13.98 -13.81 23.15
C LEU A 202 15.45 -14.14 23.37
N MET A 203 16.28 -13.98 22.34
CA MET A 203 17.71 -14.31 22.40
C MET A 203 18.52 -13.35 23.28
N ASN A 204 18.05 -12.13 23.48
CA ASN A 204 18.67 -11.14 24.35
C ASN A 204 18.23 -11.23 25.83
N ARG A 205 17.35 -12.17 26.18
CA ARG A 205 16.98 -12.40 27.59
C ARG A 205 18.11 -13.12 28.34
N LEU A 206 18.17 -12.89 29.65
CA LEU A 206 19.07 -13.64 30.54
C LEU A 206 18.76 -15.14 30.54
N GLU A 207 17.48 -15.50 30.46
CA GLU A 207 17.01 -16.88 30.39
C GLU A 207 15.96 -17.04 29.29
N LEU A 208 16.11 -18.11 28.51
CA LEU A 208 15.16 -18.52 27.46
C LEU A 208 14.37 -19.74 27.95
N SER A 209 13.06 -19.63 28.12
CA SER A 209 12.22 -20.76 28.56
C SER A 209 12.20 -21.89 27.53
N ASP A 210 11.95 -23.14 27.95
CA ASP A 210 11.89 -24.28 27.02
C ASP A 210 10.74 -24.14 26.01
N ALA A 211 9.62 -23.53 26.44
CA ALA A 211 8.49 -23.24 25.56
C ALA A 211 8.85 -22.19 24.49
N ASP A 212 9.55 -21.11 24.87
CA ASP A 212 10.03 -20.11 23.92
C ASP A 212 11.10 -20.70 22.98
N ALA A 213 12.00 -21.53 23.51
CA ALA A 213 13.07 -22.17 22.74
C ALA A 213 12.51 -23.15 21.70
N ALA A 214 11.45 -23.89 22.02
CA ALA A 214 10.77 -24.77 21.09
C ALA A 214 10.12 -24.03 19.91
N GLY A 215 9.81 -22.74 20.08
CA GLY A 215 9.28 -21.88 19.03
C GLY A 215 10.35 -21.25 18.13
N ILE A 216 11.64 -21.47 18.37
CA ILE A 216 12.73 -20.93 17.54
C ILE A 216 13.29 -22.02 16.63
N GLY A 217 13.28 -21.76 15.33
CA GLY A 217 13.94 -22.58 14.31
C GLY A 217 15.30 -22.02 13.90
N LEU A 218 16.06 -22.83 13.13
CA LEU A 218 17.35 -22.45 12.55
C LEU A 218 17.38 -22.81 11.07
N PHE A 219 17.67 -21.83 10.22
CA PHE A 219 17.97 -22.05 8.80
C PHE A 219 19.46 -21.81 8.54
N VAL A 220 20.22 -22.83 8.16
CA VAL A 220 21.65 -22.68 7.85
C VAL A 220 21.83 -22.30 6.39
N TRP A 221 22.20 -21.05 6.12
CA TRP A 221 22.40 -20.54 4.75
C TRP A 221 23.86 -20.61 4.27
N ALA A 222 24.85 -20.74 5.16
CA ALA A 222 26.24 -20.91 4.75
C ALA A 222 27.08 -21.83 5.64
N TRP A 223 27.93 -22.60 4.97
CA TRP A 223 29.15 -23.20 5.53
C TRP A 223 30.37 -22.57 4.84
N PRO A 224 30.92 -21.43 5.32
CA PRO A 224 31.87 -20.60 4.58
C PRO A 224 33.09 -21.33 4.02
N GLU A 225 33.63 -22.29 4.79
CA GLU A 225 34.80 -23.10 4.44
C GLU A 225 34.44 -24.49 3.87
N GLY A 226 33.17 -24.73 3.53
CA GLY A 226 32.71 -25.99 2.95
C GLY A 226 33.11 -26.21 1.50
N PRO A 227 32.76 -27.37 0.92
CA PRO A 227 33.04 -27.73 -0.48
C PRO A 227 32.63 -26.65 -1.48
N GLY A 228 33.29 -26.60 -2.64
CA GLY A 228 32.96 -25.65 -3.71
C GLY A 228 31.59 -25.91 -4.34
N SER A 229 31.19 -27.19 -4.44
CA SER A 229 29.87 -27.60 -4.93
C SER A 229 28.79 -27.26 -3.90
N PHE A 230 27.74 -26.55 -4.32
CA PHE A 230 26.62 -26.25 -3.43
C PHE A 230 25.80 -27.50 -3.10
N THR A 231 25.59 -28.39 -4.07
CA THR A 231 24.93 -29.69 -3.85
C THR A 231 25.63 -30.52 -2.77
N GLU A 232 26.97 -30.59 -2.80
CA GLU A 232 27.74 -31.30 -1.78
C GLU A 232 27.60 -30.64 -0.40
N ARG A 233 27.61 -29.31 -0.34
CA ARG A 233 27.36 -28.55 0.91
C ARG A 233 25.99 -28.86 1.47
N LEU A 234 24.93 -28.82 0.65
CA LEU A 234 23.56 -29.13 1.07
C LEU A 234 23.43 -30.58 1.56
N ALA A 235 24.08 -31.53 0.89
CA ALA A 235 24.10 -32.93 1.31
C ALA A 235 24.80 -33.12 2.67
N ALA A 236 25.93 -32.44 2.88
CA ALA A 236 26.64 -32.47 4.17
C ALA A 236 25.80 -31.84 5.29
N LEU A 237 25.20 -30.67 5.06
CA LEU A 237 24.32 -30.00 6.00
C LEU A 237 23.12 -30.88 6.39
N ALA A 238 22.47 -31.52 5.41
CA ALA A 238 21.36 -32.43 5.68
C ALA A 238 21.79 -33.65 6.53
N ARG A 239 22.96 -34.24 6.25
CA ARG A 239 23.53 -35.35 7.03
C ARG A 239 23.83 -34.96 8.47
N TRP A 240 24.12 -33.69 8.72
CA TRP A 240 24.34 -33.12 10.05
C TRP A 240 23.05 -32.72 10.78
N GLY A 241 21.89 -32.85 10.15
CA GLY A 241 20.58 -32.51 10.73
C GLY A 241 20.01 -31.16 10.26
N PHE A 242 20.71 -30.41 9.42
CA PHE A 242 20.25 -29.13 8.87
C PHE A 242 19.53 -29.32 7.52
N THR A 243 18.45 -30.10 7.54
CA THR A 243 17.71 -30.55 6.34
C THR A 243 17.05 -29.41 5.57
N ASP A 244 16.63 -28.34 6.25
CA ASP A 244 15.95 -27.20 5.62
C ASP A 244 16.82 -26.47 4.59
N SER A 245 18.13 -26.40 4.82
CA SER A 245 19.09 -25.85 3.86
C SER A 245 18.94 -26.55 2.50
N ARG A 246 18.79 -27.88 2.49
CA ARG A 246 18.59 -28.67 1.26
C ARG A 246 17.17 -28.55 0.74
N ARG A 247 16.17 -28.56 1.62
CA ARG A 247 14.74 -28.52 1.25
C ARG A 247 14.36 -27.25 0.49
N TYR A 248 14.90 -26.12 0.89
CA TYR A 248 14.52 -24.80 0.36
C TYR A 248 15.56 -24.18 -0.58
N SER A 249 16.53 -24.96 -1.07
CA SER A 249 17.50 -24.50 -2.07
C SER A 249 17.18 -25.08 -3.43
N GLN A 250 17.05 -24.22 -4.44
CA GLN A 250 16.74 -24.64 -5.80
C GLN A 250 17.77 -24.07 -6.78
N PRO A 251 18.34 -24.88 -7.68
CA PRO A 251 19.18 -24.35 -8.75
C PRO A 251 18.30 -23.60 -9.74
N ILE A 252 18.80 -22.47 -10.25
CA ILE A 252 18.10 -21.68 -11.28
C ILE A 252 19.04 -21.33 -12.44
N ARG A 253 18.47 -21.18 -13.62
CA ARG A 253 19.18 -20.92 -14.89
C ARG A 253 18.89 -19.53 -15.43
N ASP A 254 17.68 -19.04 -15.20
CA ASP A 254 17.20 -17.79 -15.75
C ASP A 254 16.22 -17.07 -14.82
N ILE A 255 15.77 -15.90 -15.27
CA ILE A 255 14.82 -15.08 -14.53
C ILE A 255 13.45 -15.74 -14.40
N ALA A 256 13.03 -16.57 -15.36
CA ALA A 256 11.73 -17.22 -15.32
C ALA A 256 11.66 -18.24 -14.18
N GLU A 257 12.71 -19.04 -13.99
CA GLU A 257 12.83 -19.96 -12.85
C GLU A 257 12.92 -19.19 -11.51
N ALA A 258 13.64 -18.07 -11.47
CA ALA A 258 13.71 -17.22 -10.28
C ALA A 258 12.33 -16.63 -9.91
N THR A 259 11.61 -16.10 -10.90
CA THR A 259 10.24 -15.57 -10.75
C THR A 259 9.28 -16.66 -10.28
N HIS A 260 9.39 -17.87 -10.83
CA HIS A 260 8.60 -19.02 -10.41
C HIS A 260 8.78 -19.34 -8.92
N TRP A 261 10.03 -19.50 -8.46
CA TRP A 261 10.30 -19.84 -7.06
C TRP A 261 9.93 -18.71 -6.09
N ARG A 262 10.17 -17.45 -6.48
CA ARG A 262 9.71 -16.29 -5.71
C ARG A 262 8.19 -16.28 -5.57
N ALA A 263 7.44 -16.50 -6.64
CA ALA A 263 5.98 -16.56 -6.59
C ALA A 263 5.47 -17.78 -5.81
N TYR A 264 6.15 -18.92 -5.91
CA TYR A 264 5.82 -20.13 -5.16
C TYR A 264 5.91 -19.89 -3.66
N TRP A 265 7.06 -19.46 -3.14
CA TRP A 265 7.26 -19.22 -1.71
C TRP A 265 6.46 -18.03 -1.17
N TYR A 266 6.11 -17.06 -2.01
CA TYR A 266 5.23 -15.96 -1.60
C TYR A 266 3.80 -16.44 -1.29
N ASN A 267 3.31 -17.45 -2.02
CA ASN A 267 1.92 -17.89 -1.99
C ASN A 267 1.69 -19.27 -1.36
N HIS A 268 2.74 -19.98 -0.94
CA HIS A 268 2.64 -21.30 -0.34
C HIS A 268 3.07 -21.30 1.13
N PRO A 269 2.54 -22.25 1.94
CA PRO A 269 2.90 -22.37 3.33
C PRO A 269 4.40 -22.61 3.55
N LEU A 270 5.00 -21.85 4.48
CA LEU A 270 6.35 -22.00 4.97
C LEU A 270 6.36 -22.08 6.51
N PRO A 271 7.35 -22.75 7.13
CA PRO A 271 7.45 -22.84 8.59
C PRO A 271 8.00 -21.56 9.25
N PHE A 272 8.07 -20.47 8.50
CA PHE A 272 8.65 -19.18 8.88
C PHE A 272 8.13 -18.04 8.00
N ALA A 273 8.23 -16.81 8.51
CA ALA A 273 8.06 -15.62 7.70
C ALA A 273 9.23 -15.47 6.72
N SER A 274 8.96 -14.94 5.53
CA SER A 274 10.01 -14.61 4.55
C SER A 274 9.72 -13.28 3.88
N ASP A 275 10.73 -12.42 3.70
CA ASP A 275 10.54 -11.10 3.11
C ASP A 275 11.00 -11.01 1.64
N GLY A 276 11.26 -12.16 1.03
CA GLY A 276 11.66 -12.30 -0.37
C GLY A 276 12.40 -13.59 -0.63
N VAL A 277 13.30 -13.53 -1.61
CA VAL A 277 14.22 -14.61 -1.96
C VAL A 277 15.66 -14.11 -1.99
N VAL A 278 16.60 -15.00 -1.71
CA VAL A 278 18.03 -14.76 -1.87
C VAL A 278 18.49 -15.54 -3.09
N LEU A 279 19.15 -14.85 -4.03
CA LEU A 279 19.86 -15.48 -5.14
C LEU A 279 21.35 -15.43 -4.83
N HIS A 280 22.05 -16.56 -4.94
CA HIS A 280 23.48 -16.59 -4.72
C HIS A 280 24.18 -17.58 -5.65
N GLN A 281 25.42 -17.26 -6.03
CA GLN A 281 26.27 -18.22 -6.74
C GLN A 281 26.77 -19.31 -5.78
N ALA A 282 26.93 -20.53 -6.29
CA ALA A 282 27.64 -21.58 -5.56
C ALA A 282 29.11 -21.19 -5.37
N GLN A 283 29.75 -20.66 -6.42
CA GLN A 283 31.11 -20.17 -6.33
C GLN A 283 31.18 -18.82 -5.61
N ARG A 284 32.10 -18.71 -4.65
CA ARG A 284 32.29 -17.53 -3.83
C ARG A 284 33.76 -17.41 -3.40
N PRO A 285 34.25 -16.21 -3.08
CA PRO A 285 35.62 -16.06 -2.62
C PRO A 285 35.82 -16.79 -1.27
N PRO A 286 37.07 -17.20 -0.97
CA PRO A 286 37.42 -17.77 0.33
C PRO A 286 36.93 -16.92 1.50
N ALA A 287 36.44 -17.59 2.55
CA ALA A 287 35.79 -16.96 3.70
C ALA A 287 36.61 -15.84 4.37
N ARG A 288 37.94 -15.96 4.37
CA ARG A 288 38.88 -14.92 4.85
C ARG A 288 38.79 -13.57 4.12
N ARG A 289 38.20 -13.53 2.92
CA ARG A 289 38.00 -12.31 2.12
C ARG A 289 36.63 -11.68 2.31
N TRP A 290 35.76 -12.29 3.13
CA TRP A 290 34.43 -11.76 3.38
C TRP A 290 34.53 -10.51 4.25
N LYS A 291 33.63 -9.56 4.01
CA LYS A 291 33.55 -8.28 4.69
C LYS A 291 32.12 -8.05 5.16
N ALA A 292 31.95 -7.22 6.18
CA ALA A 292 30.65 -6.71 6.63
C ALA A 292 30.08 -5.69 5.62
N SER A 293 29.86 -6.14 4.39
CA SER A 293 29.32 -5.38 3.27
C SER A 293 28.52 -6.29 2.34
N GLU A 294 27.84 -5.70 1.38
CA GLU A 294 27.09 -6.42 0.35
C GLU A 294 28.06 -7.15 -0.60
N PRO A 295 27.93 -8.47 -0.78
CA PRO A 295 28.81 -9.25 -1.63
C PRO A 295 28.31 -9.28 -3.08
N TYR A 296 29.22 -9.32 -4.06
CA TYR A 296 28.82 -9.40 -5.47
C TYR A 296 28.16 -10.74 -5.86
N TRP A 297 28.35 -11.80 -5.08
CA TRP A 297 27.91 -13.16 -5.40
C TRP A 297 26.54 -13.51 -4.80
N ALA A 298 25.89 -12.61 -4.06
CA ALA A 298 24.57 -12.86 -3.48
C ALA A 298 23.74 -11.57 -3.39
N VAL A 299 22.46 -11.68 -3.73
CA VAL A 299 21.50 -10.58 -3.76
C VAL A 299 20.17 -11.00 -3.15
N ALA A 300 19.42 -10.03 -2.63
CA ALA A 300 18.05 -10.23 -2.17
C ALA A 300 17.08 -9.64 -3.20
N TRP A 301 16.04 -10.40 -3.53
CA TRP A 301 14.90 -9.93 -4.30
C TRP A 301 13.66 -10.01 -3.42
N LYS A 302 13.25 -8.86 -2.88
CA LYS A 302 12.14 -8.76 -1.92
C LYS A 302 10.78 -9.07 -2.56
N TYR A 303 9.82 -9.51 -1.77
CA TYR A 303 8.41 -9.55 -2.19
C TYR A 303 7.85 -8.14 -2.40
N PRO A 304 6.72 -8.00 -3.13
CA PRO A 304 6.05 -6.72 -3.24
C PRO A 304 5.69 -6.19 -1.85
N ALA A 305 5.86 -4.89 -1.63
CA ALA A 305 5.55 -4.29 -0.34
C ALA A 305 4.04 -4.39 -0.06
N ALA A 306 3.65 -4.99 1.06
CA ALA A 306 2.24 -5.06 1.49
C ALA A 306 1.69 -3.69 1.92
N LYS A 307 2.59 -2.80 2.34
CA LYS A 307 2.31 -1.43 2.76
C LYS A 307 3.21 -0.44 2.02
N ALA A 308 2.67 0.71 1.67
CA ALA A 308 3.42 1.82 1.09
C ALA A 308 3.32 3.07 1.96
N LEU A 309 4.44 3.78 2.11
CA LEU A 309 4.55 5.05 2.80
C LEU A 309 4.31 6.19 1.80
N ALA A 310 3.14 6.82 1.90
CA ALA A 310 2.70 7.86 0.97
C ALA A 310 2.68 9.25 1.63
N LEU A 311 3.15 10.27 0.93
CA LEU A 311 3.01 11.67 1.32
C LEU A 311 1.63 12.18 0.91
N VAL A 312 0.88 12.76 1.83
CA VAL A 312 -0.40 13.43 1.54
C VAL A 312 -0.12 14.79 0.91
N ARG A 313 -0.47 14.97 -0.36
CA ARG A 313 -0.37 16.27 -1.06
C ARG A 313 -1.54 17.17 -0.75
N ASN A 314 -2.75 16.61 -0.68
CA ASN A 314 -3.97 17.37 -0.45
C ASN A 314 -5.08 16.48 0.12
N VAL A 315 -6.12 17.08 0.70
CA VAL A 315 -7.32 16.40 1.17
C VAL A 315 -8.53 17.05 0.53
N ARG A 316 -9.27 16.29 -0.28
CA ARG A 316 -10.53 16.74 -0.90
C ARG A 316 -11.73 16.07 -0.25
N PHE A 317 -12.83 16.78 -0.13
CA PHE A 317 -14.06 16.24 0.43
C PHE A 317 -15.07 15.99 -0.69
N LYS A 318 -15.41 14.71 -0.92
CA LYS A 318 -16.51 14.35 -1.82
C LYS A 318 -17.81 14.30 -1.05
N ILE A 319 -18.85 14.94 -1.56
CA ILE A 319 -20.17 14.95 -0.95
C ILE A 319 -21.09 14.08 -1.80
N GLY A 320 -21.57 12.97 -1.22
CA GLY A 320 -22.49 12.07 -1.92
C GLY A 320 -23.89 12.66 -2.00
N ARG A 321 -24.74 12.10 -2.88
CA ARG A 321 -26.14 12.49 -3.06
C ARG A 321 -26.92 12.65 -1.75
N THR A 322 -26.67 11.77 -0.78
CA THR A 322 -27.37 11.76 0.51
C THR A 322 -26.74 12.68 1.56
N GLY A 323 -25.77 13.52 1.18
CA GLY A 323 -24.99 14.37 2.08
C GLY A 323 -23.77 13.69 2.72
N ARG A 324 -23.48 12.43 2.39
CA ARG A 324 -22.35 11.70 2.99
C ARG A 324 -21.01 12.29 2.53
N ILE A 325 -20.29 12.95 3.45
CA ILE A 325 -18.96 13.51 3.22
C ILE A 325 -17.90 12.41 3.32
N THR A 326 -17.12 12.24 2.26
CA THR A 326 -16.02 11.27 2.13
C THR A 326 -14.70 12.00 1.87
N PRO A 327 -13.79 12.06 2.85
CA PRO A 327 -12.47 12.62 2.65
C PRO A 327 -11.63 11.70 1.75
N MET A 328 -11.08 12.28 0.70
CA MET A 328 -10.19 11.66 -0.28
C MET A 328 -8.81 12.30 -0.14
N LEU A 329 -7.82 11.49 0.19
CA LEU A 329 -6.42 11.91 0.23
C LEU A 329 -5.86 11.86 -1.18
N GLU A 330 -5.30 12.97 -1.64
CA GLU A 330 -4.45 13.03 -2.83
C GLU A 330 -3.02 12.81 -2.37
N LEU A 331 -2.37 11.80 -2.92
CA LEU A 331 -1.06 11.33 -2.51
C LEU A 331 -0.01 11.70 -3.55
N GLU A 332 1.22 11.86 -3.12
CA GLU A 332 2.35 11.67 -4.02
C GLU A 332 2.30 10.23 -4.57
N PRO A 333 2.37 10.04 -5.90
CA PRO A 333 2.23 8.71 -6.49
C PRO A 333 3.24 7.73 -5.90
N VAL A 334 2.74 6.65 -5.31
CA VAL A 334 3.57 5.60 -4.72
C VAL A 334 3.24 4.26 -5.38
N GLN A 335 4.26 3.43 -5.61
CA GLN A 335 4.06 2.07 -6.09
C GLN A 335 3.66 1.17 -4.91
N LEU A 336 2.57 0.45 -5.07
CA LEU A 336 2.10 -0.58 -4.15
C LEU A 336 1.69 -1.79 -4.97
N ASP A 337 2.47 -2.86 -4.85
CA ASP A 337 2.46 -4.00 -5.77
C ASP A 337 2.75 -3.58 -7.23
N ASP A 338 1.91 -3.95 -8.18
CA ASP A 338 2.01 -3.58 -9.60
C ASP A 338 1.29 -2.25 -9.95
N ARG A 339 0.86 -1.49 -8.93
CA ARG A 339 -0.03 -0.34 -9.09
C ARG A 339 0.53 0.94 -8.53
N GLN A 340 0.40 2.00 -9.31
CA GLN A 340 0.67 3.35 -8.86
C GLN A 340 -0.57 3.93 -8.17
N ILE A 341 -0.48 4.16 -6.86
CA ILE A 341 -1.56 4.74 -6.06
C ILE A 341 -1.31 6.24 -5.86
N SER A 342 -2.25 7.06 -6.32
CA SER A 342 -2.22 8.53 -6.15
C SER A 342 -3.40 9.06 -5.33
N ARG A 343 -4.41 8.22 -5.03
CA ARG A 343 -5.58 8.61 -4.24
C ARG A 343 -6.05 7.48 -3.35
N VAL A 344 -6.46 7.81 -2.13
CA VAL A 344 -7.06 6.84 -1.20
C VAL A 344 -8.16 7.50 -0.37
N SER A 345 -9.21 6.75 -0.03
CA SER A 345 -10.25 7.25 0.87
C SER A 345 -9.81 7.13 2.33
N ALA A 346 -10.04 8.17 3.12
CA ALA A 346 -9.88 8.10 4.58
C ALA A 346 -11.12 7.48 5.28
N GLY A 347 -12.13 7.07 4.51
CA GLY A 347 -13.39 6.51 5.02
C GLY A 347 -14.40 7.59 5.38
N SER A 348 -14.94 7.55 6.60
CA SER A 348 -15.90 8.54 7.09
C SER A 348 -15.21 9.84 7.50
N LEU A 349 -15.95 10.95 7.44
CA LEU A 349 -15.48 12.23 7.95
C LEU A 349 -15.01 12.12 9.42
N LYS A 350 -15.77 11.41 10.26
CA LYS A 350 -15.41 11.15 11.67
C LYS A 350 -14.06 10.43 11.79
N ARG A 351 -13.83 9.39 10.98
CA ARG A 351 -12.54 8.65 11.00
C ARG A 351 -11.39 9.58 10.63
N TRP A 352 -11.56 10.39 9.58
CA TRP A 352 -10.55 11.36 9.16
C TRP A 352 -10.28 12.41 10.26
N GLN A 353 -11.32 12.93 10.92
CA GLN A 353 -11.17 13.86 12.05
C GLN A 353 -10.41 13.24 13.22
N THR A 354 -10.67 11.97 13.55
CA THR A 354 -9.95 11.26 14.61
C THR A 354 -8.47 11.04 14.27
N LEU A 355 -8.16 10.73 13.01
CA LEU A 355 -6.77 10.60 12.56
C LEU A 355 -6.09 11.97 12.42
N ASP A 356 -6.89 13.03 12.21
CA ASP A 356 -6.49 14.41 11.93
C ASP A 356 -5.40 14.42 10.85
N ILE A 357 -5.75 14.01 9.62
CA ILE A 357 -4.81 13.91 8.50
C ILE A 357 -4.81 15.22 7.72
N ARG A 358 -3.65 15.80 7.50
CA ARG A 358 -3.47 17.07 6.81
C ARG A 358 -2.45 16.96 5.67
N PRO A 359 -2.46 17.90 4.71
CA PRO A 359 -1.39 18.00 3.72
C PRO A 359 0.00 18.03 4.37
N GLY A 360 0.92 17.26 3.80
CA GLY A 360 2.27 17.06 4.28
C GLY A 360 2.44 15.90 5.26
N ASP A 361 1.37 15.32 5.82
CA ASP A 361 1.49 14.12 6.66
C ASP A 361 1.93 12.92 5.78
N GLN A 362 2.68 11.98 6.34
CA GLN A 362 2.98 10.69 5.70
C GLN A 362 2.10 9.60 6.31
N VAL A 363 1.43 8.84 5.45
CA VAL A 363 0.47 7.80 5.83
C VAL A 363 0.90 6.43 5.27
N SER A 364 0.54 5.38 5.99
CA SER A 364 0.64 4.02 5.48
C SER A 364 -0.62 3.67 4.71
N ILE A 365 -0.44 3.12 3.51
CA ILE A 365 -1.51 2.55 2.70
C ILE A 365 -1.23 1.07 2.38
N SER A 366 -2.28 0.28 2.23
CA SER A 366 -2.22 -1.15 1.85
C SER A 366 -3.31 -1.49 0.83
N LEU A 367 -3.27 -2.69 0.26
CA LEU A 367 -4.34 -3.20 -0.61
C LEU A 367 -5.27 -4.14 0.17
N ALA A 368 -6.52 -3.73 0.37
CA ALA A 368 -7.56 -4.60 0.88
C ALA A 368 -7.98 -5.61 -0.20
N GLY A 369 -7.94 -6.90 0.13
CA GLY A 369 -8.27 -7.99 -0.81
C GLY A 369 -7.41 -7.95 -2.08
N GLN A 370 -6.17 -7.45 -1.98
CA GLN A 370 -5.20 -7.31 -3.09
C GLN A 370 -5.60 -6.33 -4.21
N VAL A 371 -6.71 -5.57 -4.07
CA VAL A 371 -7.21 -4.72 -5.17
C VAL A 371 -7.48 -3.28 -4.73
N ILE A 372 -8.05 -3.07 -3.54
CA ILE A 372 -8.57 -1.76 -3.15
C ILE A 372 -7.59 -1.04 -2.23
N PRO A 373 -7.04 0.12 -2.62
CA PRO A 373 -6.19 0.91 -1.74
C PRO A 373 -6.93 1.34 -0.48
N ARG A 374 -6.30 1.13 0.67
CA ARG A 374 -6.82 1.41 1.99
C ARG A 374 -5.80 2.23 2.77
N LEU A 375 -6.30 3.26 3.45
CA LEU A 375 -5.56 3.97 4.48
C LEU A 375 -5.51 3.13 5.76
N ASP A 376 -4.31 2.93 6.30
CA ASP A 376 -4.10 2.22 7.57
C ASP A 376 -3.94 3.21 8.72
N GLU A 377 -2.85 3.97 8.73
CA GLU A 377 -2.47 4.83 9.84
C GLU A 377 -1.60 6.03 9.39
N VAL A 378 -1.42 6.99 10.29
CA VAL A 378 -0.50 8.12 10.11
C VAL A 378 0.86 7.73 10.68
N ILE A 379 1.89 7.77 9.84
CA ILE A 379 3.26 7.35 10.20
C ILE A 379 4.08 8.56 10.65
N LEU A 380 3.98 9.67 9.92
CA LEU A 380 4.68 10.91 10.24
C LEU A 380 3.71 12.08 10.12
N ARG A 381 3.72 12.97 11.12
CA ARG A 381 2.99 14.23 11.03
C ARG A 381 3.91 15.31 10.49
N ASN A 382 3.36 16.18 9.64
CA ASN A 382 4.06 17.37 9.20
C ASN A 382 4.33 18.30 10.39
N ALA A 383 5.52 18.88 10.47
CA ALA A 383 5.86 19.82 11.55
C ALA A 383 5.06 21.14 11.44
N HIS A 384 4.80 21.58 10.21
CA HIS A 384 4.05 22.80 9.92
C HIS A 384 2.69 22.45 9.32
N ARG A 385 1.64 22.48 10.14
CA ARG A 385 0.31 22.02 9.75
C ARG A 385 -0.60 23.21 9.52
N ALA A 386 -0.93 23.48 8.26
CA ALA A 386 -1.99 24.43 7.94
C ALA A 386 -3.33 23.91 8.48
N ASP A 387 -4.24 24.82 8.82
CA ASP A 387 -5.60 24.45 9.15
C ASP A 387 -6.35 24.06 7.87
N LEU A 388 -7.10 22.95 7.96
CA LEU A 388 -7.91 22.45 6.87
C LEU A 388 -9.38 22.50 7.30
N ALA A 389 -10.14 23.38 6.66
CA ALA A 389 -11.57 23.47 6.87
C ALA A 389 -12.27 22.25 6.23
N ALA A 390 -12.96 21.46 7.03
CA ALA A 390 -13.85 20.41 6.55
C ALA A 390 -15.27 20.97 6.37
N PRO A 391 -16.06 20.50 5.38
CA PRO A 391 -17.45 20.90 5.24
C PRO A 391 -18.27 20.52 6.48
N ASP A 392 -19.21 21.37 6.89
CA ASP A 392 -20.10 21.09 8.01
C ASP A 392 -21.13 20.02 7.63
N PRO A 393 -21.17 18.87 8.32
CA PRO A 393 -22.14 17.80 8.03
C PRO A 393 -23.61 18.23 8.10
N ARG A 394 -23.92 19.35 8.77
CA ARG A 394 -25.29 19.85 8.89
C ARG A 394 -25.81 20.48 7.60
N ASP A 395 -24.91 20.99 6.76
CA ASP A 395 -25.25 21.66 5.50
C ASP A 395 -25.56 20.64 4.38
N PHE A 396 -25.16 19.37 4.57
CA PHE A 396 -25.29 18.33 3.56
C PHE A 396 -26.12 17.15 4.06
N HIS A 397 -27.32 17.01 3.50
CA HIS A 397 -28.27 15.94 3.81
C HIS A 397 -29.04 15.49 2.56
N ALA A 398 -29.88 14.46 2.66
CA ALA A 398 -30.58 13.89 1.52
C ALA A 398 -31.53 14.86 0.78
N LEU A 399 -31.82 16.04 1.34
CA LEU A 399 -32.71 17.06 0.81
C LEU A 399 -32.00 18.42 0.55
N SER A 400 -30.67 18.49 0.70
CA SER A 400 -29.89 19.71 0.40
C SER A 400 -29.33 19.70 -1.03
N CYS A 401 -28.85 20.87 -1.48
CA CYS A 401 -28.07 21.01 -2.70
C CYS A 401 -28.77 20.50 -3.96
N TRP A 402 -30.00 20.96 -4.19
CA TRP A 402 -30.73 20.77 -5.45
C TRP A 402 -30.35 21.79 -6.53
N GLN A 403 -29.53 22.77 -6.17
CA GLN A 403 -29.00 23.82 -7.03
C GLN A 403 -27.54 24.13 -6.68
N LEU A 404 -26.88 24.89 -7.53
CA LEU A 404 -25.48 25.26 -7.48
C LEU A 404 -25.27 26.47 -6.56
N ASP A 405 -25.50 26.25 -5.27
CA ASP A 405 -25.10 27.18 -4.21
C ASP A 405 -23.62 26.94 -3.83
N PRO A 406 -22.91 27.93 -3.24
CA PRO A 406 -21.54 27.73 -2.79
C PRO A 406 -21.38 26.50 -1.87
N GLY A 407 -20.56 25.54 -2.28
CA GLY A 407 -20.32 24.29 -1.55
C GLY A 407 -21.24 23.12 -1.92
N CYS A 408 -22.29 23.36 -2.72
CA CYS A 408 -23.24 22.33 -3.16
C CYS A 408 -22.85 21.60 -4.45
N GLU A 409 -21.75 22.00 -5.10
CA GLU A 409 -21.35 21.53 -6.42
C GLU A 409 -21.17 20.01 -6.47
N GLU A 410 -20.48 19.45 -5.46
CA GLU A 410 -20.24 18.00 -5.38
C GLU A 410 -21.53 17.20 -5.15
N GLN A 411 -22.44 17.72 -4.32
CA GLN A 411 -23.70 17.02 -4.03
C GLN A 411 -24.68 17.10 -5.20
N LEU A 412 -24.79 18.26 -5.86
CA LEU A 412 -25.59 18.41 -7.08
C LEU A 412 -25.06 17.50 -8.19
N LEU A 413 -23.74 17.47 -8.40
CA LEU A 413 -23.11 16.57 -9.36
C LEU A 413 -23.38 15.09 -9.03
N ALA A 414 -23.35 14.71 -7.74
CA ALA A 414 -23.69 13.37 -7.32
C ALA A 414 -25.18 13.02 -7.53
N ARG A 415 -26.09 13.99 -7.35
CA ARG A 415 -27.52 13.86 -7.67
C ARG A 415 -27.75 13.64 -9.16
N LEU A 416 -27.15 14.46 -10.00
CA LEU A 416 -27.26 14.36 -11.46
C LEU A 416 -26.67 13.04 -12.00
N THR A 417 -25.51 12.64 -11.47
CA THR A 417 -24.90 11.34 -11.81
C THR A 417 -25.82 10.16 -11.44
N TRP A 418 -26.51 10.25 -10.31
CA TRP A 418 -27.51 9.25 -9.92
C TRP A 418 -28.74 9.26 -10.84
N LEU A 419 -29.24 10.46 -11.17
CA LEU A 419 -30.37 10.67 -12.07
C LEU A 419 -30.13 10.00 -13.43
N SER A 420 -28.96 10.20 -14.05
CA SER A 420 -28.65 9.59 -15.35
C SER A 420 -28.26 8.12 -15.28
N GLY A 421 -27.85 7.61 -14.11
CA GLY A 421 -27.38 6.24 -13.94
C GLY A 421 -28.45 5.17 -14.14
N ASN A 422 -28.01 3.90 -14.20
CA ASN A 422 -28.88 2.73 -14.44
C ASN A 422 -30.00 2.56 -13.41
N GLN A 423 -29.84 3.09 -12.20
CA GLN A 423 -30.84 3.02 -11.12
C GLN A 423 -31.79 4.25 -11.09
N GLY A 424 -31.53 5.26 -11.93
CA GLY A 424 -32.38 6.42 -12.14
C GLY A 424 -33.14 6.32 -13.48
N LEU A 425 -32.88 7.26 -14.38
CA LEU A 425 -33.49 7.35 -15.71
C LEU A 425 -32.75 6.55 -16.78
N ALA A 426 -31.59 5.97 -16.47
CA ALA A 426 -30.76 5.19 -17.39
C ALA A 426 -30.52 5.94 -18.73
N LEU A 427 -29.95 7.14 -18.62
CA LEU A 427 -29.63 8.00 -19.75
C LEU A 427 -28.28 7.59 -20.36
N PRO A 428 -28.24 7.05 -21.59
CA PRO A 428 -27.01 6.58 -22.20
C PRO A 428 -26.03 7.75 -22.43
N HIS A 429 -24.73 7.49 -22.32
CA HIS A 429 -23.67 8.48 -22.57
C HIS A 429 -23.62 9.69 -21.62
N ILE A 430 -24.48 9.75 -20.59
CA ILE A 430 -24.50 10.82 -19.59
C ILE A 430 -23.95 10.30 -18.26
N GLY A 431 -22.66 10.50 -18.04
CA GLY A 431 -21.96 10.15 -16.80
C GLY A 431 -21.61 11.35 -15.93
N ARG A 432 -20.90 11.11 -14.83
CA ARG A 432 -20.41 12.18 -13.94
C ARG A 432 -19.62 13.25 -14.70
N GLU A 433 -18.73 12.86 -15.62
CA GLU A 433 -17.93 13.85 -16.33
C GLU A 433 -18.74 14.67 -17.33
N THR A 434 -19.75 14.08 -17.98
CA THR A 434 -20.69 14.82 -18.82
C THR A 434 -21.41 15.90 -18.00
N TRP A 435 -21.93 15.54 -16.82
CA TRP A 435 -22.57 16.51 -15.92
C TRP A 435 -21.61 17.58 -15.42
N ASN A 436 -20.39 17.20 -15.06
CA ASN A 436 -19.39 18.15 -14.61
C ASN A 436 -19.07 19.17 -15.71
N VAL A 437 -18.91 18.75 -16.97
CA VAL A 437 -18.70 19.67 -18.08
C VAL A 437 -19.89 20.63 -18.27
N LEU A 438 -21.12 20.14 -18.21
CA LEU A 438 -22.32 20.99 -18.33
C LEU A 438 -22.41 22.03 -17.19
N ILE A 439 -22.06 21.65 -15.97
CA ILE A 439 -21.99 22.57 -14.82
C ILE A 439 -20.88 23.61 -15.03
N GLN A 440 -19.67 23.18 -15.41
CA GLN A 440 -18.54 24.09 -15.64
C GLN A 440 -18.78 25.06 -16.82
N ALA A 441 -19.58 24.66 -17.80
CA ALA A 441 -20.04 25.51 -18.89
C ALA A 441 -21.12 26.53 -18.48
N GLY A 442 -21.60 26.48 -17.23
CA GLY A 442 -22.64 27.37 -16.72
C GLY A 442 -24.05 27.05 -17.23
N LEU A 443 -24.26 25.89 -17.87
CA LEU A 443 -25.55 25.48 -18.41
C LEU A 443 -26.47 24.82 -17.38
N ILE A 444 -25.91 24.42 -16.24
CA ILE A 444 -26.64 23.74 -15.17
C ILE A 444 -26.37 24.46 -13.85
N ALA A 445 -27.38 25.17 -13.36
CA ALA A 445 -27.42 25.79 -12.04
C ALA A 445 -28.40 25.07 -11.09
N SER A 446 -29.35 24.29 -11.62
CA SER A 446 -30.34 23.52 -10.86
C SER A 446 -30.43 22.07 -11.34
N PHE A 447 -31.03 21.21 -10.52
CA PHE A 447 -31.16 19.77 -10.80
C PHE A 447 -31.92 19.43 -12.09
N LEU A 448 -32.77 20.32 -12.59
CA LEU A 448 -33.63 20.07 -13.77
C LEU A 448 -33.40 21.02 -14.95
N ASP A 449 -32.43 21.94 -14.88
CA ASP A 449 -32.14 22.88 -15.98
C ASP A 449 -31.88 22.17 -17.31
N TRP A 450 -31.33 20.96 -17.25
CA TRP A 450 -31.05 20.15 -18.43
C TRP A 450 -32.30 19.80 -19.27
N LEU A 451 -33.51 19.89 -18.71
CA LEU A 451 -34.75 19.59 -19.43
C LEU A 451 -35.08 20.57 -20.55
N THR A 452 -34.54 21.79 -20.47
CA THR A 452 -34.75 22.86 -21.46
C THR A 452 -33.57 23.08 -22.37
N LEU A 453 -32.47 22.33 -22.20
CA LEU A 453 -31.27 22.50 -23.01
C LEU A 453 -31.53 22.23 -24.49
N ASP A 454 -30.99 23.10 -25.34
CA ASP A 454 -31.09 22.97 -26.79
C ASP A 454 -29.74 22.77 -27.50
N VAL A 455 -29.80 22.62 -28.82
CA VAL A 455 -28.62 22.42 -29.67
C VAL A 455 -27.68 23.63 -29.65
N ALA A 456 -28.22 24.85 -29.55
CA ALA A 456 -27.45 26.08 -29.61
C ALA A 456 -26.64 26.28 -28.33
N GLU A 457 -27.19 25.93 -27.17
CA GLU A 457 -26.50 26.00 -25.88
C GLU A 457 -25.33 24.99 -25.80
N LEU A 458 -25.52 23.78 -26.34
CA LEU A 458 -24.47 22.75 -26.39
C LEU A 458 -23.37 23.03 -27.43
N ALA A 459 -23.64 23.88 -28.42
CA ALA A 459 -22.70 24.20 -29.49
C ALA A 459 -21.47 24.98 -28.99
N ASN A 460 -21.60 25.71 -27.87
CA ASN A 460 -20.54 26.57 -27.34
C ASN A 460 -19.62 25.86 -26.33
N ILE A 461 -19.84 24.58 -26.05
CA ILE A 461 -19.00 23.81 -25.11
C ILE A 461 -17.74 23.30 -25.82
N GLU A 462 -16.58 23.71 -25.30
CA GLU A 462 -15.28 23.23 -25.74
C GLU A 462 -15.07 21.76 -25.33
N GLY A 463 -14.57 20.92 -26.25
CA GLY A 463 -14.35 19.48 -26.02
C GLY A 463 -15.55 18.57 -26.37
N PHE A 464 -16.71 19.14 -26.72
CA PHE A 464 -17.81 18.38 -27.31
C PHE A 464 -17.71 18.38 -28.84
N GLY A 465 -17.37 17.24 -29.44
CA GLY A 465 -17.52 17.08 -30.89
C GLY A 465 -19.01 17.02 -31.29
N ASP A 466 -19.34 17.33 -32.54
CA ASP A 466 -20.74 17.40 -33.01
C ASP A 466 -21.53 16.12 -32.75
N SER A 467 -20.94 14.94 -32.99
CA SER A 467 -21.58 13.66 -32.68
C SER A 467 -21.77 13.40 -31.18
N SER A 468 -21.00 14.06 -30.31
CA SER A 468 -21.20 13.99 -28.86
C SER A 468 -22.38 14.84 -28.42
N ARG A 469 -22.54 16.04 -29.02
CA ARG A 469 -23.64 16.96 -28.74
C ARG A 469 -24.99 16.33 -29.07
N THR A 470 -25.12 15.76 -30.27
CA THR A 470 -26.35 15.08 -30.69
C THR A 470 -26.71 13.92 -29.75
N ARG A 471 -25.73 13.07 -29.39
CA ARG A 471 -25.96 11.94 -28.48
C ARG A 471 -26.39 12.37 -27.08
N VAL A 472 -25.81 13.44 -26.55
CA VAL A 472 -26.20 13.98 -25.25
C VAL A 472 -27.63 14.51 -25.31
N LEU A 473 -27.97 15.30 -26.33
CA LEU A 473 -29.32 15.84 -26.48
C LEU A 473 -30.39 14.76 -26.69
N GLU A 474 -30.12 13.77 -27.56
CA GLU A 474 -30.99 12.60 -27.74
C GLU A 474 -31.21 11.85 -26.43
N SER A 475 -30.13 11.65 -25.66
CA SER A 475 -30.21 11.00 -24.35
C SER A 475 -31.04 11.82 -23.36
N LEU A 476 -30.84 13.13 -23.25
CA LEU A 476 -31.63 14.01 -22.38
C LEU A 476 -33.11 13.99 -22.78
N ASN A 477 -33.42 14.07 -24.08
CA ASN A 477 -34.79 14.02 -24.59
C ASN A 477 -35.50 12.69 -24.30
N SER A 478 -34.75 11.58 -24.28
CA SER A 478 -35.31 10.26 -23.92
C SER A 478 -35.85 10.18 -22.49
N ALA A 479 -35.44 11.09 -21.60
CA ALA A 479 -35.89 11.12 -20.21
C ALA A 479 -37.42 11.28 -20.08
N ARG A 480 -38.06 11.98 -21.02
CA ARG A 480 -39.51 12.22 -21.02
C ARG A 480 -40.32 10.94 -21.19
N GLN A 481 -39.71 9.88 -21.72
CA GLN A 481 -40.34 8.58 -21.97
C GLN A 481 -40.24 7.63 -20.76
N ARG A 482 -39.62 8.07 -19.65
CA ARG A 482 -39.43 7.23 -18.46
C ARG A 482 -40.65 7.27 -17.56
N SER A 483 -40.93 6.14 -16.90
CA SER A 483 -42.09 6.03 -16.02
C SER A 483 -41.96 6.91 -14.77
N PHE A 484 -43.09 7.28 -14.18
CA PHE A 484 -43.17 7.98 -12.90
C PHE A 484 -42.29 7.32 -11.80
N ALA A 485 -42.33 5.99 -11.72
CA ALA A 485 -41.53 5.24 -10.75
C ALA A 485 -40.01 5.39 -10.97
N GLN A 486 -39.56 5.51 -12.22
CA GLN A 486 -38.14 5.79 -12.53
C GLN A 486 -37.78 7.22 -12.15
N TRP A 487 -38.66 8.18 -12.43
CA TRP A 487 -38.45 9.58 -12.03
C TRP A 487 -38.38 9.76 -10.50
N LEU A 488 -39.24 9.11 -9.73
CA LEU A 488 -39.13 9.11 -8.26
C LEU A 488 -37.80 8.55 -7.78
N LYS A 489 -37.34 7.44 -8.38
CA LYS A 489 -36.01 6.88 -8.08
C LYS A 489 -34.89 7.84 -8.46
N ALA A 490 -35.00 8.52 -9.60
CA ALA A 490 -34.02 9.47 -10.10
C ALA A 490 -33.93 10.75 -9.26
N LEU A 491 -35.07 11.25 -8.75
CA LEU A 491 -35.12 12.29 -7.71
C LEU A 491 -34.53 11.79 -6.37
N GLY A 492 -34.39 10.48 -6.20
CA GLY A 492 -33.71 9.90 -5.04
C GLY A 492 -34.63 9.70 -3.83
N VAL A 493 -35.92 9.44 -4.08
CA VAL A 493 -36.89 9.08 -3.04
C VAL A 493 -36.33 7.97 -2.13
N PRO A 494 -36.57 8.03 -0.80
CA PRO A 494 -36.19 6.96 0.10
C PRO A 494 -36.75 5.60 -0.37
N PRO A 495 -35.93 4.53 -0.42
CA PRO A 495 -36.34 3.25 -0.99
C PRO A 495 -37.38 2.55 -0.11
N ALA A 496 -38.58 2.26 -0.64
CA ALA A 496 -39.58 1.41 0.02
C ALA A 496 -39.20 -0.08 -0.16
N ALA A 497 -39.20 -0.86 0.93
CA ALA A 497 -38.53 -2.16 0.96
C ALA A 497 -39.23 -3.29 0.20
N ARG A 498 -40.54 -3.16 -0.10
CA ARG A 498 -41.35 -4.25 -0.69
C ARG A 498 -42.31 -3.83 -1.80
N ASN A 499 -42.79 -2.58 -1.83
CA ASN A 499 -43.73 -2.10 -2.84
C ASN A 499 -43.14 -0.87 -3.55
N ASN A 500 -43.28 -0.79 -4.88
CA ASN A 500 -43.15 0.50 -5.55
C ASN A 500 -44.22 1.44 -4.96
N LEU A 501 -43.89 2.70 -4.77
CA LEU A 501 -44.86 3.69 -4.27
C LEU A 501 -46.03 3.76 -5.26
N GLU A 502 -47.23 3.41 -4.81
CA GLU A 502 -48.44 3.39 -5.63
C GLU A 502 -49.15 4.75 -5.61
N GLY A 503 -49.56 5.22 -6.79
CA GLY A 503 -50.21 6.50 -7.03
C GLY A 503 -49.38 7.44 -7.90
N ASP A 504 -49.96 8.59 -8.21
CA ASP A 504 -49.28 9.75 -8.80
C ASP A 504 -48.68 10.67 -7.73
N TRP A 505 -48.00 11.74 -8.13
CA TRP A 505 -47.39 12.70 -7.21
C TRP A 505 -48.36 13.23 -6.15
N GLN A 506 -49.59 13.59 -6.54
CA GLN A 506 -50.63 14.11 -5.66
C GLN A 506 -51.05 13.10 -4.59
N THR A 507 -51.15 11.83 -4.96
CA THR A 507 -51.44 10.75 -4.01
C THR A 507 -50.33 10.58 -2.99
N LEU A 508 -49.06 10.68 -3.41
CA LEU A 508 -47.93 10.47 -2.50
C LEU A 508 -47.72 11.66 -1.57
N VAL A 509 -47.87 12.90 -2.05
CA VAL A 509 -47.66 14.11 -1.22
C VAL A 509 -48.73 14.28 -0.14
N ALA A 510 -49.95 13.78 -0.37
CA ALA A 510 -51.03 13.83 0.61
C ALA A 510 -50.79 12.93 1.84
N ARG A 511 -49.86 11.97 1.78
CA ARG A 511 -49.58 11.04 2.88
C ARG A 511 -48.70 11.71 3.95
N ASP A 512 -49.18 11.70 5.18
CA ASP A 512 -48.37 12.08 6.34
C ASP A 512 -47.54 10.90 6.87
N THR A 513 -46.75 11.15 7.92
CA THR A 513 -45.88 10.12 8.51
C THR A 513 -46.67 8.90 9.01
N GLN A 514 -47.89 9.06 9.51
CA GLN A 514 -48.71 7.95 10.00
C GLN A 514 -49.27 7.13 8.84
N ALA A 515 -49.75 7.80 7.79
CA ALA A 515 -50.18 7.16 6.56
C ALA A 515 -49.05 6.36 5.89
N TRP A 516 -47.82 6.87 5.91
CA TRP A 516 -46.65 6.14 5.43
C TRP A 516 -46.31 4.92 6.31
N LEU A 517 -46.42 5.05 7.63
CA LEU A 517 -46.15 3.97 8.58
C LEU A 517 -47.17 2.81 8.46
N ALA A 518 -48.39 3.10 8.02
CA ALA A 518 -49.43 2.10 7.80
C ALA A 518 -49.17 1.18 6.59
N ILE A 519 -48.15 1.48 5.75
CA ILE A 519 -47.81 0.66 4.58
C ILE A 519 -46.86 -0.46 4.99
N ASP A 520 -47.21 -1.70 4.62
CA ASP A 520 -46.40 -2.88 4.88
C ASP A 520 -44.95 -2.74 4.39
N GLY A 521 -44.01 -2.97 5.30
CA GLY A 521 -42.57 -2.86 5.01
C GLY A 521 -41.97 -1.46 5.16
N ILE A 522 -42.76 -0.46 5.60
CA ILE A 522 -42.25 0.88 5.94
C ILE A 522 -42.16 1.04 7.46
N GLY A 523 -40.93 1.10 7.97
CA GLY A 523 -40.67 1.39 9.39
C GLY A 523 -40.71 2.88 9.72
N PRO A 524 -40.72 3.25 11.02
CA PRO A 524 -40.89 4.64 11.47
C PRO A 524 -39.85 5.62 10.92
N GLY A 525 -38.58 5.21 10.87
CA GLY A 525 -37.52 6.06 10.29
C GLY A 525 -37.71 6.30 8.79
N ARG A 526 -38.25 5.33 8.06
CA ARG A 526 -38.50 5.46 6.62
C ARG A 526 -39.77 6.26 6.33
N ALA A 527 -40.82 6.08 7.14
CA ALA A 527 -42.02 6.90 7.06
C ALA A 527 -41.69 8.39 7.27
N ALA A 528 -40.84 8.71 8.24
CA ALA A 528 -40.37 10.08 8.46
C ALA A 528 -39.57 10.63 7.27
N GLN A 529 -38.68 9.83 6.67
CA GLN A 529 -37.92 10.23 5.49
C GLN A 529 -38.81 10.47 4.26
N LEU A 530 -39.80 9.62 4.02
CA LEU A 530 -40.75 9.78 2.91
C LEU A 530 -41.59 11.04 3.09
N SER A 531 -42.16 11.22 4.29
CA SER A 531 -42.93 12.41 4.66
C SER A 531 -42.09 13.68 4.48
N ALA A 532 -40.85 13.69 4.96
CA ALA A 532 -39.94 14.82 4.79
C ALA A 532 -39.60 15.09 3.31
N PHE A 533 -39.37 14.05 2.50
CA PHE A 533 -39.06 14.20 1.08
C PHE A 533 -40.19 14.84 0.30
N PHE A 534 -41.42 14.33 0.42
CA PHE A 534 -42.56 14.87 -0.35
C PHE A 534 -43.00 16.26 0.13
N ARG A 535 -42.72 16.62 1.38
CA ARG A 535 -43.04 17.93 1.96
C ARG A 535 -41.92 18.95 1.82
N ASP A 536 -40.75 18.56 1.34
CA ASP A 536 -39.62 19.47 1.17
C ASP A 536 -39.93 20.53 0.10
N PRO A 537 -39.74 21.83 0.38
CA PRO A 537 -40.07 22.90 -0.57
C PRO A 537 -39.29 22.81 -1.89
N GLN A 538 -38.02 22.41 -1.85
CA GLN A 538 -37.21 22.29 -3.07
C GLN A 538 -37.69 21.10 -3.90
N VAL A 539 -38.01 19.97 -3.25
CA VAL A 539 -38.59 18.81 -3.94
C VAL A 539 -39.96 19.12 -4.57
N GLN A 540 -40.82 19.88 -3.89
CA GLN A 540 -42.10 20.34 -4.46
C GLN A 540 -41.90 21.21 -5.70
N ALA A 541 -40.95 22.15 -5.67
CA ALA A 541 -40.62 22.98 -6.82
C ALA A 541 -40.09 22.16 -8.02
N LEU A 542 -39.30 21.12 -7.76
CA LEU A 542 -38.85 20.19 -8.80
C LEU A 542 -40.03 19.41 -9.41
N ALA A 543 -40.97 18.94 -8.58
CA ALA A 543 -42.17 18.26 -9.05
C ALA A 543 -43.04 19.17 -9.93
N ASP A 544 -43.21 20.44 -9.55
CA ASP A 544 -43.90 21.42 -10.39
C ASP A 544 -43.20 21.67 -11.72
N THR A 545 -41.87 21.69 -11.71
CA THR A 545 -41.06 21.81 -12.94
C THR A 545 -41.29 20.61 -13.87
N LEU A 546 -41.32 19.39 -13.31
CA LEU A 546 -41.61 18.16 -14.07
C LEU A 546 -43.04 18.15 -14.63
N ARG A 547 -44.02 18.63 -13.86
CA ARG A 547 -45.41 18.80 -14.31
C ARG A 547 -45.51 19.77 -15.48
N VAL A 548 -44.86 20.94 -15.39
CA VAL A 548 -44.81 21.93 -16.49
C VAL A 548 -44.10 21.36 -17.72
N ALA A 549 -43.09 20.52 -17.51
CA ALA A 549 -42.39 19.80 -18.59
C ALA A 549 -43.21 18.63 -19.18
N GLY A 550 -44.39 18.32 -18.65
CA GLY A 550 -45.27 17.26 -19.17
C GLY A 550 -44.78 15.84 -18.90
N ILE A 551 -44.13 15.62 -17.75
CA ILE A 551 -43.69 14.28 -17.33
C ILE A 551 -44.84 13.53 -16.67
N ASP A 552 -45.19 12.36 -17.21
CA ASP A 552 -46.30 11.55 -16.72
C ASP A 552 -46.16 11.21 -15.22
N GLY A 553 -47.22 11.50 -14.45
CA GLY A 553 -47.34 11.21 -13.02
C GLY A 553 -46.98 12.36 -12.07
N PHE A 554 -46.49 13.49 -12.58
CA PHE A 554 -46.29 14.76 -11.84
C PHE A 554 -47.32 15.79 -12.29
#